data_AF-A0A2N5PL90-F1
#
_entry.id   AF-A0A2N5PL90-F1
#
_cell.length_a   1.000
_cell.length_b   1.000
_cell.length_c   1.000
_cell.angle_alpha   90.00
_cell.angle_beta   90.00
_cell.angle_gamma   90.00
#
_symmetry.space_group_name_H-M   'P 1'
#
loop_
_entity.id
_entity.type
_entity.pdbx_description
1 polymer ?
#
loop_
_entity_poly.entity_id
_entity_poly.type
_entity_poly.pdbx_seq_one_letter_code
_entity_poly.pdbx_strand_id
1 'polypeptide(L)'
;MDYAVVNILDYMELIGEESVVDVLSGFSCPKNKEIENFVRNNAVEFAKRKMSITYLLLDEYSRVLAIFAITHKAVQILGTNLSSTLQKKIQRYAQKNEKTDEYALSAFLIGQFGKNYQHKDAPVPDGGKMMEAVLTILKHVQREIGGGVVYLECEEKPELLNFYQNEKNRFRKFGERLSEKENVNYIQMLRIL
;
A
#
# COMPACT_ATOMS: atom_id res chain seq x y z
N MET A 1 -8.16 -12.98 -17.76
CA MET A 1 -8.07 -11.53 -18.01
C MET A 1 -6.87 -11.09 -17.22
N ASP A 2 -5.78 -10.97 -17.96
CA ASP A 2 -4.45 -10.87 -17.39
C ASP A 2 -4.05 -9.41 -17.45
N TYR A 3 -3.51 -8.92 -16.35
CA TYR A 3 -2.86 -7.63 -16.26
C TYR A 3 -1.40 -7.87 -15.91
N ALA A 4 -0.53 -7.02 -16.41
CA ALA A 4 0.86 -6.97 -15.97
C ALA A 4 0.95 -6.13 -14.70
N VAL A 5 1.79 -6.52 -13.74
CA VAL A 5 2.15 -5.70 -12.58
C VAL A 5 3.53 -5.12 -12.86
N VAL A 6 3.59 -3.82 -13.14
CA VAL A 6 4.79 -3.15 -13.65
C VAL A 6 5.29 -2.13 -12.64
N ASN A 7 6.57 -2.19 -12.28
CA ASN A 7 7.22 -1.17 -11.48
C ASN A 7 7.33 0.13 -12.29
N ILE A 8 6.93 1.26 -11.73
CA ILE A 8 6.96 2.56 -12.42
C ILE A 8 8.38 2.96 -12.88
N LEU A 9 9.43 2.53 -12.17
CA LEU A 9 10.82 2.79 -12.58
C LEU A 9 11.13 2.06 -13.89
N ASP A 10 10.86 0.75 -13.94
CA ASP A 10 11.04 -0.07 -15.14
C ASP A 10 10.18 0.44 -16.30
N TYR A 11 8.97 0.94 -16.00
CA TYR A 11 8.09 1.53 -17.02
C TYR A 11 8.67 2.84 -17.59
N MET A 12 9.25 3.69 -16.74
CA MET A 12 9.96 4.89 -17.20
C MET A 12 11.19 4.55 -18.03
N GLU A 13 11.93 3.49 -17.69
CA GLU A 13 13.05 3.01 -18.51
C GLU A 13 12.59 2.50 -19.88
N LEU A 14 11.40 1.88 -19.94
CA LEU A 14 10.86 1.29 -21.15
C LEU A 14 10.28 2.34 -22.13
N ILE A 15 9.46 3.27 -21.65
CA ILE A 15 8.70 4.20 -22.52
C ILE A 15 9.08 5.67 -22.34
N GLY A 16 9.97 5.99 -21.41
CA GLY A 16 10.36 7.37 -21.08
C GLY A 16 9.47 8.02 -20.03
N GLU A 17 10.07 8.88 -19.21
CA GLU A 17 9.40 9.56 -18.10
C GLU A 17 8.18 10.39 -18.54
N GLU A 18 8.32 11.19 -19.59
CA GLU A 18 7.23 12.04 -20.11
C GLU A 18 6.02 11.19 -20.53
N SER A 19 6.24 10.06 -21.21
CA SER A 19 5.17 9.15 -21.61
C SER A 19 4.50 8.48 -20.41
N VAL A 20 5.24 8.15 -19.35
CA VAL A 20 4.64 7.66 -18.09
C VAL A 20 3.78 8.75 -17.46
N VAL A 21 4.26 10.00 -17.39
CA VAL A 21 3.48 11.13 -16.86
C VAL A 21 2.18 11.31 -17.63
N ASP A 22 2.23 11.27 -18.96
CA ASP A 22 1.04 11.38 -19.82
C ASP A 22 0.04 10.26 -19.56
N VAL A 23 0.51 9.01 -19.44
CA VAL A 23 -0.34 7.86 -19.10
C VAL A 23 -1.01 8.04 -17.74
N LEU A 24 -0.27 8.51 -16.73
CA LEU A 24 -0.81 8.73 -15.39
C LEU A 24 -1.76 9.92 -15.30
N SER A 25 -1.63 10.92 -16.17
CA SER A 25 -2.50 12.11 -16.20
C SER A 25 -3.99 11.74 -16.39
N GLY A 26 -4.26 10.64 -17.09
CA GLY A 26 -5.61 10.11 -17.31
C GLY A 26 -6.25 9.46 -16.09
N PHE A 27 -5.44 8.99 -15.13
CA PHE A 27 -5.90 8.20 -13.99
C PHE A 27 -7.02 8.89 -13.24
N SER A 28 -8.16 8.23 -13.03
CA SER A 28 -9.35 8.81 -12.40
C SER A 28 -9.77 7.99 -11.19
N CYS A 29 -9.84 8.61 -10.02
CA CYS A 29 -10.34 7.99 -8.79
C CYS A 29 -11.32 8.94 -8.10
N PRO A 30 -12.55 9.09 -8.61
CA PRO A 30 -13.52 10.03 -8.07
C PRO A 30 -13.93 9.72 -6.62
N LYS A 31 -13.72 8.47 -6.17
CA LYS A 31 -13.99 8.04 -4.79
C LYS A 31 -12.94 8.52 -3.78
N ASN A 32 -11.73 8.81 -4.23
CA ASN A 32 -10.66 9.32 -3.39
C ASN A 32 -9.73 10.22 -4.22
N LYS A 33 -9.91 11.53 -4.07
CA LYS A 33 -9.15 12.54 -4.80
C LYS A 33 -7.69 12.67 -4.35
N GLU A 34 -7.36 12.24 -3.13
CA GLU A 34 -5.97 12.19 -2.67
C GLU A 34 -5.18 11.15 -3.47
N ILE A 35 -5.74 9.95 -3.66
CA ILE A 35 -5.14 8.92 -4.54
C ILE A 35 -5.02 9.44 -5.97
N GLU A 36 -6.07 10.05 -6.53
CA GLU A 36 -6.03 10.60 -7.89
C GLU A 36 -4.91 11.64 -8.04
N ASN A 37 -4.79 12.55 -7.08
CA ASN A 37 -3.74 13.57 -7.06
C ASN A 37 -2.36 12.94 -6.91
N PHE A 38 -2.19 11.97 -6.01
CA PHE A 38 -0.91 11.26 -5.84
C PHE A 38 -0.46 10.62 -7.16
N VAL A 39 -1.34 9.90 -7.85
CA VAL A 39 -0.99 9.19 -9.08
C VAL A 39 -0.59 10.16 -10.18
N ARG A 40 -1.36 11.24 -10.38
CA ARG A 40 -1.12 12.21 -11.44
C ARG A 40 0.11 13.08 -11.20
N ASN A 41 0.34 13.48 -9.94
CA ASN A 41 1.28 14.57 -9.63
C ASN A 41 2.50 14.14 -8.80
N ASN A 42 2.46 12.99 -8.12
CA ASN A 42 3.49 12.61 -7.15
C ASN A 42 4.16 11.27 -7.43
N ALA A 43 3.47 10.30 -8.05
CA ALA A 43 3.95 8.93 -8.18
C ALA A 43 5.33 8.81 -8.87
N VAL A 44 5.55 9.54 -9.96
CA VAL A 44 6.83 9.57 -10.69
C VAL A 44 7.94 10.15 -9.83
N GLU A 45 7.72 11.34 -9.26
CA GLU A 45 8.75 12.02 -8.46
C GLU A 45 9.08 11.24 -7.18
N PHE A 46 8.08 10.64 -6.54
CA PHE A 46 8.28 9.80 -5.36
C PHE A 46 9.11 8.56 -5.69
N ALA A 47 8.89 7.94 -6.86
CA ALA A 47 9.67 6.81 -7.31
C ALA A 47 11.13 7.20 -7.63
N LYS A 48 11.33 8.32 -8.32
CA LYS A 48 12.68 8.86 -8.62
C LYS A 48 13.46 9.17 -7.35
N ARG A 49 12.80 9.78 -6.36
CA ARG A 49 13.38 10.09 -5.04
C ARG A 49 13.43 8.91 -4.07
N LYS A 50 12.98 7.72 -4.47
CA LYS A 50 12.91 6.52 -3.62
C LYS A 50 12.08 6.72 -2.34
N MET A 51 11.11 7.63 -2.38
CA MET A 51 10.18 7.88 -1.27
C MET A 51 9.10 6.79 -1.19
N SER A 52 8.58 6.38 -2.35
CA SER A 52 7.74 5.20 -2.51
C SER A 52 7.87 4.67 -3.93
N ILE A 53 7.68 3.37 -4.12
CA ILE A 53 7.66 2.73 -5.44
C ILE A 53 6.23 2.39 -5.78
N THR A 54 5.75 2.96 -6.90
CA THR A 54 4.41 2.70 -7.43
C THR A 54 4.47 1.54 -8.41
N TYR A 55 3.54 0.59 -8.28
CA TYR A 55 3.29 -0.47 -9.23
C TYR A 55 1.99 -0.20 -9.97
N LEU A 56 2.03 -0.35 -11.29
CA LEU A 56 0.93 -0.16 -12.21
C LEU A 56 0.38 -1.52 -12.62
N LEU A 57 -0.94 -1.71 -12.50
CA LEU A 57 -1.61 -2.88 -13.08
C LEU A 57 -2.08 -2.46 -14.48
N LEU A 58 -1.40 -2.95 -15.51
CA LEU A 58 -1.64 -2.60 -16.91
C LEU A 58 -2.37 -3.72 -17.63
N ASP A 59 -3.36 -3.40 -18.46
CA ASP A 59 -3.93 -4.38 -19.40
C ASP A 59 -3.09 -4.53 -20.67
N GLU A 60 -3.54 -5.38 -21.60
CA GLU A 60 -2.88 -5.64 -22.88
C GLU A 60 -2.74 -4.39 -23.77
N TYR A 61 -3.55 -3.35 -23.54
CA TYR A 61 -3.50 -2.06 -24.24
C TYR A 61 -2.70 -1.01 -23.47
N SER A 62 -1.96 -1.41 -22.44
CA SER A 62 -1.20 -0.52 -21.54
C SER A 62 -2.07 0.50 -20.80
N ARG A 63 -3.38 0.24 -20.63
CA ARG A 63 -4.24 1.08 -19.80
C ARG A 63 -3.97 0.79 -18.33
N VAL A 64 -3.78 1.84 -17.53
CA VAL A 64 -3.63 1.71 -16.07
C VAL A 64 -4.98 1.33 -15.48
N LEU A 65 -5.14 0.09 -15.04
CA LEU A 65 -6.36 -0.42 -14.41
C LEU A 65 -6.44 -0.06 -12.92
N ALA A 66 -5.29 -0.14 -12.25
CA ALA A 66 -5.16 0.09 -10.82
C ALA A 66 -3.70 0.34 -10.46
N ILE A 67 -3.46 0.85 -9.25
CA ILE A 67 -2.13 1.10 -8.70
C ILE A 67 -2.05 0.68 -7.26
N PHE A 68 -0.82 0.38 -6.82
CA PHE A 68 -0.46 0.43 -5.42
C PHE A 68 0.94 1.02 -5.26
N ALA A 69 1.19 1.77 -4.18
CA ALA A 69 2.52 2.28 -3.86
C ALA A 69 3.00 1.70 -2.54
N ILE A 70 4.24 1.23 -2.51
CA ILE A 70 4.87 0.66 -1.33
C ILE A 70 6.11 1.44 -0.92
N THR A 71 6.39 1.46 0.38
CA THR A 71 7.63 2.03 0.95
C THR A 71 7.94 1.36 2.29
N HIS A 72 9.03 1.77 2.94
CA HIS A 72 9.33 1.40 4.32
C HIS A 72 8.85 2.49 5.27
N LYS A 73 8.30 2.10 6.42
CA LYS A 73 7.97 3.01 7.51
C LYS A 73 8.46 2.42 8.82
N ALA A 74 9.18 3.24 9.60
CA ALA A 74 9.43 2.95 11.00
C ALA A 74 8.11 3.14 11.77
N VAL A 75 7.68 2.11 12.48
CA VAL A 75 6.44 2.11 13.27
C VAL A 75 6.80 1.81 14.72
N GLN A 76 6.22 2.59 15.63
CA GLN A 76 6.23 2.34 17.06
C GLN A 76 4.83 1.91 17.48
N ILE A 77 4.74 0.76 18.16
CA ILE A 77 3.46 0.21 18.61
C ILE A 77 3.53 -0.08 20.10
N LEU A 78 2.63 0.52 20.88
CA LEU A 78 2.46 0.17 22.29
C LEU A 78 2.00 -1.28 22.43
N GLY A 79 2.63 -2.05 23.32
CA GLY A 79 2.27 -3.45 23.57
C GLY A 79 0.82 -3.62 23.97
N THR A 80 0.26 -2.67 24.74
CA THR A 80 -1.17 -2.64 25.13
C THR A 80 -2.14 -2.65 23.96
N ASN A 81 -1.71 -2.19 22.78
CA ASN A 81 -2.55 -2.18 21.58
C ASN A 81 -2.50 -3.51 20.80
N LEU A 82 -1.67 -4.45 21.23
CA LEU A 82 -1.45 -5.73 20.57
C LEU A 82 -1.90 -6.87 21.47
N SER A 83 -2.56 -7.88 20.89
CA SER A 83 -2.82 -9.12 21.62
C SER A 83 -1.52 -9.84 21.98
N SER A 84 -1.52 -10.62 23.07
CA SER A 84 -0.35 -11.39 23.51
C SER A 84 0.23 -12.30 22.41
N THR A 85 -0.65 -12.91 21.59
CA THR A 85 -0.25 -13.71 20.43
C THR A 85 0.45 -12.86 19.37
N LEU A 86 -0.05 -11.64 19.12
CA LEU A 86 0.53 -10.74 18.12
C LEU A 86 1.86 -10.15 18.59
N GLN A 87 1.97 -9.78 19.87
CA GLN A 87 3.23 -9.36 20.50
C GLN A 87 4.32 -10.42 20.31
N LYS A 88 4.04 -11.69 20.63
CA LYS A 88 4.99 -12.80 20.43
C LYS A 88 5.45 -12.96 18.99
N LYS A 89 4.59 -12.67 18.01
CA LYS A 89 4.95 -12.74 16.58
C LYS A 89 5.77 -11.53 16.14
N ILE A 90 5.41 -10.33 16.58
CA ILE A 90 6.07 -9.07 16.22
C ILE A 90 7.48 -8.99 16.83
N GLN A 91 7.73 -9.60 17.99
CA GLN A 91 9.06 -9.66 18.62
C GLN A 91 10.17 -10.20 17.71
N ARG A 92 9.84 -10.98 16.67
CA ARG A 92 10.81 -11.46 15.68
C ARG A 92 11.31 -10.37 14.73
N TYR A 93 10.54 -9.29 14.60
CA TYR A 93 10.74 -8.20 13.63
C TYR A 93 10.84 -6.83 14.31
N ALA A 94 10.76 -6.78 15.64
CA ALA A 94 10.68 -5.55 16.41
C ALA A 94 11.61 -5.58 17.60
N GLN A 95 12.19 -4.44 17.92
CA GLN A 95 12.89 -4.23 19.18
C GLN A 95 11.90 -3.71 20.21
N LYS A 96 11.76 -4.44 21.32
CA LYS A 96 10.94 -4.00 22.45
C LYS A 96 11.74 -3.04 23.32
N ASN A 97 11.18 -1.86 23.60
CA ASN A 97 11.65 -0.99 24.66
C ASN A 97 11.00 -1.41 25.97
N GLU A 98 11.76 -2.00 26.89
CA GLU A 98 11.24 -2.51 28.16
C GLU A 98 10.75 -1.39 29.09
N LYS A 99 11.20 -0.15 28.91
CA LYS A 99 10.79 0.99 29.74
C LYS A 99 9.43 1.56 29.32
N THR A 100 9.15 1.58 28.01
CA THR A 100 7.93 2.17 27.45
C THR A 100 6.90 1.14 27.00
N ASP A 101 7.26 -0.16 27.00
CA ASP A 101 6.48 -1.26 26.41
C ASP A 101 6.18 -1.05 24.92
N GLU A 102 7.03 -0.30 24.21
CA GLU A 102 6.88 -0.03 22.78
C GLU A 102 7.67 -1.03 21.94
N TYR A 103 7.08 -1.46 20.84
CA TYR A 103 7.71 -2.25 19.80
C TYR A 103 8.10 -1.32 18.64
N ALA A 104 9.40 -1.13 18.44
CA ALA A 104 9.93 -0.42 17.28
C ALA A 104 10.20 -1.43 16.16
N LEU A 105 9.55 -1.26 15.01
CA LEU A 105 9.74 -2.14 13.85
C LEU A 105 9.80 -1.37 12.53
N SER A 106 10.47 -1.97 11.55
CA SER A 106 10.40 -1.53 10.16
C SER A 106 9.30 -2.32 9.46
N ALA A 107 8.29 -1.62 8.94
CA ALA A 107 7.17 -2.21 8.22
C ALA A 107 7.21 -1.81 6.74
N PHE A 108 6.75 -2.73 5.89
CA PHE A 108 6.37 -2.40 4.52
C PHE A 108 5.03 -1.67 4.54
N LEU A 109 5.04 -0.37 4.26
CA LEU A 109 3.84 0.44 4.15
C LEU A 109 3.24 0.29 2.75
N ILE A 110 1.96 -0.09 2.68
CA ILE A 110 1.11 0.15 1.50
C ILE A 110 0.58 1.57 1.63
N GLY A 111 1.27 2.52 0.99
CA GLY A 111 0.96 3.95 1.09
C GLY A 111 -0.21 4.36 0.22
N GLN A 112 -0.40 3.66 -0.91
CA GLN A 112 -1.48 3.94 -1.86
C GLN A 112 -2.04 2.63 -2.39
N PHE A 113 -3.36 2.58 -2.57
CA PHE A 113 -4.08 1.42 -3.09
C PHE A 113 -5.36 1.88 -3.79
N GLY A 114 -5.31 1.98 -5.12
CA GLY A 114 -6.32 2.70 -5.89
C GLY A 114 -6.72 2.02 -7.18
N LYS A 115 -8.00 2.10 -7.54
CA LYS A 115 -8.52 1.65 -8.85
C LYS A 115 -8.66 2.84 -9.78
N ASN A 116 -8.39 2.63 -11.06
CA ASN A 116 -8.69 3.60 -12.10
C ASN A 116 -10.14 3.42 -12.58
N TYR A 117 -10.89 4.52 -12.64
CA TYR A 117 -12.28 4.58 -13.10
C TYR A 117 -12.42 5.31 -14.45
N GLN A 118 -11.30 5.65 -15.11
CA GLN A 118 -11.29 6.33 -16.40
C GLN A 118 -11.94 5.48 -17.51
N HIS A 119 -11.70 4.17 -17.51
CA HIS A 119 -12.14 3.26 -18.56
C HIS A 119 -13.27 2.35 -18.05
N LYS A 120 -14.52 2.63 -18.44
CA LYS A 120 -15.69 1.89 -17.97
C LYS A 120 -15.78 0.46 -18.52
N ASP A 121 -15.18 0.24 -19.67
CA ASP A 121 -15.08 -1.05 -20.38
C ASP A 121 -13.86 -1.86 -19.94
N ALA A 122 -12.91 -1.25 -19.22
CA ALA A 122 -11.69 -1.92 -18.85
C ALA A 122 -11.91 -2.93 -17.71
N PRO A 123 -11.23 -4.07 -17.74
CA PRO A 123 -11.41 -5.14 -16.76
C PRO A 123 -10.65 -4.88 -15.47
N VAL A 124 -11.03 -3.83 -14.75
CA VAL A 124 -10.37 -3.41 -13.51
C VAL A 124 -10.41 -4.56 -12.49
N PRO A 125 -9.26 -5.02 -11.98
CA PRO A 125 -9.22 -6.13 -11.04
C PRO A 125 -10.00 -5.81 -9.76
N ASP A 126 -10.56 -6.84 -9.13
CA ASP A 126 -11.14 -6.71 -7.81
C ASP A 126 -10.05 -6.41 -6.76
N GLY A 127 -10.47 -5.95 -5.58
CA GLY A 127 -9.51 -5.59 -4.52
C GLY A 127 -8.68 -6.78 -4.03
N GLY A 128 -9.24 -8.00 -4.08
CA GLY A 128 -8.53 -9.21 -3.68
C GLY A 128 -7.36 -9.51 -4.61
N LYS A 129 -7.59 -9.46 -5.93
CA LYS A 129 -6.54 -9.62 -6.95
C LYS A 129 -5.45 -8.55 -6.83
N MET A 130 -5.84 -7.30 -6.56
CA MET A 130 -4.87 -6.22 -6.29
C MET A 130 -4.03 -6.51 -5.04
N MET A 131 -4.65 -6.96 -3.95
CA MET A 131 -3.92 -7.29 -2.72
C MET A 131 -3.01 -8.52 -2.90
N GLU A 132 -3.40 -9.49 -3.73
CA GLU A 132 -2.54 -10.60 -4.10
C GLU A 132 -1.29 -10.14 -4.85
N ALA A 133 -1.42 -9.17 -5.77
CA ALA A 133 -0.29 -8.54 -6.45
C ALA A 133 0.64 -7.84 -5.45
N VAL A 134 0.09 -7.04 -4.53
CA VAL A 134 0.86 -6.39 -3.45
C VAL A 134 1.65 -7.41 -2.64
N LEU A 135 0.99 -8.47 -2.16
CA LEU A 135 1.63 -9.49 -1.32
C LEU A 135 2.68 -10.31 -2.08
N THR A 136 2.49 -10.51 -3.38
CA THR A 136 3.48 -11.19 -4.24
C THR A 136 4.77 -10.35 -4.33
N ILE A 137 4.65 -9.05 -4.59
CA ILE A 137 5.79 -8.14 -4.58
C ILE A 137 6.44 -8.09 -3.19
N LEU A 138 5.66 -7.92 -2.13
CA LEU A 138 6.21 -7.82 -0.77
C LEU A 138 6.91 -9.11 -0.31
N LYS A 139 6.47 -10.30 -0.75
CA LYS A 139 7.19 -11.55 -0.50
C LYS A 139 8.54 -11.60 -1.21
N HIS A 140 8.63 -11.05 -2.43
CA HIS A 140 9.91 -10.93 -3.12
C HIS A 140 10.84 -9.96 -2.38
N VAL A 141 10.36 -8.77 -2.03
CA VAL A 141 11.13 -7.80 -1.23
C VAL A 141 11.57 -8.41 0.10
N GLN A 142 10.68 -9.10 0.81
CA GLN A 142 10.99 -9.79 2.06
C GLN A 142 12.14 -10.80 1.90
N ARG A 143 12.20 -11.52 0.78
CA ARG A 143 13.27 -12.48 0.50
C ARG A 143 14.62 -11.79 0.31
N GLU A 144 14.64 -10.62 -0.32
CA GLU A 144 15.88 -9.90 -0.64
C GLU A 144 16.45 -9.14 0.56
N ILE A 145 15.59 -8.51 1.38
CA ILE A 145 16.04 -7.58 2.43
C ILE A 145 15.51 -7.91 3.84
N GLY A 146 14.73 -8.99 3.99
CA GLY A 146 14.11 -9.35 5.26
C GLY A 146 12.90 -8.48 5.62
N GLY A 147 12.53 -8.49 6.89
CA GLY A 147 11.28 -7.90 7.38
C GLY A 147 10.12 -8.90 7.42
N GLY A 148 8.97 -8.46 7.90
CA GLY A 148 7.83 -9.38 8.05
C GLY A 148 6.51 -8.74 8.44
N VAL A 149 6.44 -7.40 8.46
CA VAL A 149 5.23 -6.68 8.82
C VAL A 149 4.83 -5.77 7.67
N VAL A 150 3.60 -5.93 7.21
CA VAL A 150 2.92 -5.01 6.28
C VAL A 150 2.04 -4.10 7.10
N TYR A 151 2.06 -2.83 6.77
CA TYR A 151 1.32 -1.77 7.45
C TYR A 151 0.51 -0.97 6.43
N LEU A 152 -0.68 -0.53 6.84
CA LEU A 152 -1.49 0.41 6.08
C LEU A 152 -2.35 1.26 7.03
N GLU A 153 -2.81 2.38 6.49
CA GLU A 153 -3.82 3.23 7.11
C GLU A 153 -5.03 3.30 6.18
N CYS A 154 -6.24 3.22 6.73
CA CYS A 154 -7.46 3.39 5.94
C CYS A 154 -8.50 4.20 6.72
N GLU A 155 -9.41 4.87 6.02
CA GLU A 155 -10.54 5.53 6.65
C GLU A 155 -11.41 4.52 7.42
N GLU A 156 -12.09 4.97 8.47
CA GLU A 156 -13.01 4.16 9.25
C GLU A 156 -14.34 3.92 8.51
N LYS A 157 -14.28 3.14 7.43
CA LYS A 157 -15.43 2.73 6.61
C LYS A 157 -15.66 1.23 6.70
N PRO A 158 -16.88 0.73 7.01
CA PRO A 158 -17.15 -0.70 7.17
C PRO A 158 -16.66 -1.56 6.01
N GLU A 159 -16.77 -1.09 4.77
CA GLU A 159 -16.33 -1.82 3.58
C GLU A 159 -14.80 -2.01 3.55
N LEU A 160 -14.04 -0.98 3.96
CA LEU A 160 -12.58 -1.05 4.04
C LEU A 160 -12.15 -1.96 5.18
N LEU A 161 -12.79 -1.83 6.35
CA LEU A 161 -12.50 -2.67 7.51
C LEU A 161 -12.78 -4.15 7.21
N ASN A 162 -13.90 -4.46 6.56
CA ASN A 162 -14.24 -5.81 6.14
C ASN A 162 -13.26 -6.33 5.07
N PHE A 163 -12.87 -5.48 4.13
CA PHE A 163 -11.91 -5.85 3.09
C PHE A 163 -10.54 -6.18 3.67
N TYR A 164 -9.97 -5.35 4.55
CA TYR A 164 -8.62 -5.58 5.06
C TYR A 164 -8.57 -6.71 6.10
N GLN A 165 -9.61 -6.86 6.94
CA GLN A 165 -9.61 -7.81 8.05
C GLN A 165 -10.12 -9.21 7.70
N ASN A 166 -10.63 -9.44 6.49
CA ASN A 166 -11.13 -10.76 6.09
C ASN A 166 -10.05 -11.86 6.15
N GLU A 167 -10.47 -13.12 6.04
CA GLU A 167 -9.58 -14.29 6.18
C GLU A 167 -8.47 -14.38 5.14
N LYS A 168 -8.61 -13.71 3.98
CA LYS A 168 -7.59 -13.67 2.92
C LYS A 168 -6.54 -12.59 3.19
N ASN A 169 -7.00 -11.40 3.57
CA ASN A 169 -6.16 -10.22 3.75
C ASN A 169 -5.54 -10.14 5.16
N ARG A 170 -6.24 -10.64 6.19
CA ARG A 170 -5.71 -10.91 7.55
C ARG A 170 -5.04 -9.72 8.24
N PHE A 171 -5.36 -8.50 7.84
CA PHE A 171 -4.93 -7.32 8.58
C PHE A 171 -5.66 -7.24 9.91
N ARG A 172 -5.01 -6.63 10.90
CA ARG A 172 -5.55 -6.42 12.24
C ARG A 172 -5.37 -4.95 12.62
N LYS A 173 -6.43 -4.34 13.14
CA LYS A 173 -6.38 -3.01 13.75
C LYS A 173 -5.46 -3.04 14.97
N PHE A 174 -4.65 -2.00 15.13
CA PHE A 174 -3.79 -1.81 16.31
C PHE A 174 -3.71 -0.35 16.77
N GLY A 175 -4.28 0.58 16.03
CA GLY A 175 -4.20 1.99 16.36
C GLY A 175 -5.09 2.85 15.50
N GLU A 176 -5.07 4.14 15.80
CA GLU A 176 -5.79 5.17 15.08
C GLU A 176 -4.90 6.40 14.99
N ARG A 177 -5.06 7.19 13.93
CA ARG A 177 -4.34 8.44 13.72
C ARG A 177 -5.27 9.48 13.11
N LEU A 178 -5.42 10.61 13.80
CA LEU A 178 -6.07 11.78 13.24
C LEU A 178 -5.10 12.48 12.27
N SER A 179 -5.53 12.65 11.01
CA SER A 179 -4.84 13.51 10.04
C SER A 179 -5.35 14.93 10.21
N GLU A 180 -4.58 15.82 10.85
CA GLU A 180 -4.98 17.22 11.04
C GLU A 180 -5.18 17.95 9.70
N LYS A 181 -4.35 17.62 8.70
CA LYS A 181 -4.42 18.19 7.35
C LYS A 181 -5.75 17.89 6.65
N GLU A 182 -6.27 16.68 6.85
CA GLU A 182 -7.46 16.19 6.16
C GLU A 182 -8.70 16.20 7.07
N ASN A 183 -8.51 16.40 8.37
CA ASN A 183 -9.51 16.22 9.41
C ASN A 183 -10.20 14.84 9.34
N VAL A 184 -9.42 13.79 9.10
CA VAL A 184 -9.86 12.40 8.93
C VAL A 184 -9.19 11.50 9.95
N ASN A 185 -9.96 10.65 10.62
CA ASN A 185 -9.42 9.59 11.47
C ASN A 185 -9.09 8.35 10.63
N TYR A 186 -7.83 7.91 10.68
CA TYR A 186 -7.36 6.72 10.00
C TYR A 186 -7.19 5.57 10.97
N ILE A 187 -7.70 4.40 10.59
CA ILE A 187 -7.45 3.15 11.28
C ILE A 187 -6.11 2.59 10.81
N GLN A 188 -5.24 2.33 11.79
CA GLN A 188 -3.93 1.73 11.56
C GLN A 188 -4.03 0.21 11.63
N MET A 189 -3.55 -0.44 10.58
CA MET A 189 -3.62 -1.89 10.45
C MET A 189 -2.27 -2.50 10.12
N LEU A 190 -2.06 -3.71 10.65
CA LEU A 190 -0.87 -4.51 10.36
C LEU A 190 -1.25 -5.92 9.92
N ARG A 191 -0.37 -6.52 9.12
CA ARG A 191 -0.36 -7.94 8.78
C ARG A 191 1.07 -8.45 8.93
N ILE A 192 1.21 -9.67 9.44
CA ILE A 192 2.49 -10.38 9.40
C ILE A 192 2.53 -11.24 8.13
N LEU A 193 3.62 -11.15 7.36
CA LEU A 193 3.84 -11.94 6.13
C LEU A 193 4.12 -13.42 6.44
#